data_AF-F8PKJ6-F1
#
_entry.id   AF-F8PKJ6-F1
#
_cell.length_a   1.000
_cell.length_b   1.000
_cell.length_c   1.000
_cell.angle_alpha   90.00
_cell.angle_beta   90.00
_cell.angle_gamma   90.00
#
_symmetry.space_group_name_H-M   'P 1'
#
loop_
_entity.id
_entity.type
_entity.pdbx_description
1 polymer ?
#
loop_
_entity_poly.entity_id
_entity_poly.type
_entity_poly.pdbx_seq_one_letter_code
_entity_poly.pdbx_strand_id
1 'polypeptide(L)'
;MRIPVENYQQQAVYGTEYGPPTSTSSSLAGNILSSTPEPPPADQDSDILLTQPTSSNASRYCSVRGCNKPLSYDSNNKMCDVCRGRHRIYATTKRAKRKMEKAAIVSQN
;
A
#
# COMPACT_ATOMS: atom_id res chain seq x y z
N MET A 1 -14.91 7.26 28.54
CA MET A 1 -14.09 6.08 28.85
C MET A 1 -12.73 6.26 28.18
N ARG A 2 -11.69 6.63 28.94
CA ARG A 2 -10.31 6.78 28.45
C ARG A 2 -9.56 5.48 28.74
N ILE A 3 -8.97 4.88 27.71
CA ILE A 3 -8.15 3.66 27.86
C ILE A 3 -6.74 4.10 28.32
N PRO A 4 -6.23 3.62 29.47
CA PRO A 4 -4.91 3.97 29.97
C PRO A 4 -3.80 3.33 29.11
N VAL A 5 -2.71 4.08 28.89
CA VAL A 5 -1.62 3.81 27.93
C VAL A 5 -0.45 3.03 28.56
N GLU A 6 -0.67 2.35 29.69
CA GLU A 6 0.42 1.84 30.54
C GLU A 6 0.85 0.40 30.26
N ASN A 7 0.56 -0.15 29.08
CA ASN A 7 0.97 -1.53 28.80
C ASN A 7 1.51 -1.73 27.37
N TYR A 8 2.50 -0.91 26.99
CA TYR A 8 3.20 -1.04 25.71
C TYR A 8 4.72 -1.23 25.87
N GLN A 9 5.15 -1.87 26.95
CA GLN A 9 6.58 -2.11 27.25
C GLN A 9 7.02 -3.58 27.26
N GLN A 10 6.18 -4.54 26.86
CA GLN A 10 6.61 -5.94 26.78
C GLN A 10 6.44 -6.51 25.38
N GLN A 11 7.48 -6.31 24.58
CA GLN A 11 8.05 -7.32 23.69
C GLN A 11 9.38 -6.81 23.12
N ALA A 12 10.43 -6.97 23.93
CA ALA A 12 11.81 -6.79 23.55
C ALA A 12 12.57 -8.10 23.82
N VAL A 13 12.31 -9.18 23.08
CA VAL A 13 13.19 -10.37 23.05
C VAL A 13 12.98 -11.16 21.74
N TYR A 14 13.53 -10.69 20.63
CA TYR A 14 13.98 -11.56 19.54
C TYR A 14 15.03 -10.82 18.72
N GLY A 15 16.29 -11.11 19.03
CA GLY A 15 17.39 -10.83 18.13
C GLY A 15 17.39 -11.86 17.02
N THR A 16 17.40 -11.40 15.78
CA THR A 16 18.29 -11.89 14.73
C THR A 16 18.56 -10.73 13.78
N GLU A 17 19.83 -10.63 13.41
CA GLU A 17 20.45 -9.68 12.50
C GLU A 17 19.66 -9.40 11.21
N TYR A 18 19.17 -8.17 11.06
CA TYR A 18 18.98 -7.57 9.75
C TYR A 18 19.74 -6.25 9.75
N GLY A 19 20.86 -6.23 9.02
CA GLY A 19 21.69 -5.05 8.85
C GLY A 19 20.91 -3.85 8.29
N PRO A 20 21.44 -2.63 8.48
CA PRO A 20 20.78 -1.41 8.00
C PRO A 20 20.62 -1.46 6.48
N PRO A 21 19.46 -1.11 5.89
CA PRO A 21 19.44 -0.75 4.49
C PRO A 21 20.33 0.48 4.33
N THR A 22 21.32 0.36 3.45
CA THR A 22 22.24 1.43 3.08
C THR A 22 21.47 2.69 2.73
N SER A 23 21.86 3.78 3.39
CA SER A 23 21.41 5.15 3.10
C SER A 23 21.72 5.47 1.64
N THR A 24 20.73 5.40 0.75
CA THR A 24 20.84 6.00 -0.58
C THR A 24 20.49 7.48 -0.42
N SER A 25 21.54 8.28 -0.42
CA SER A 25 21.49 9.73 -0.36
C SER A 25 20.73 10.33 -1.54
N SER A 26 20.03 11.41 -1.21
CA SER A 26 19.30 12.33 -2.07
C SER A 26 20.03 12.70 -3.37
N SER A 27 19.28 12.70 -4.47
CA SER A 27 19.56 13.59 -5.60
C SER A 27 18.33 14.45 -5.86
N LEU A 28 18.43 15.71 -5.44
CA LEU A 28 17.61 16.82 -5.87
C LEU A 28 17.91 17.11 -7.34
N ALA A 29 16.90 17.03 -8.20
CA ALA A 29 16.88 17.75 -9.46
C ALA A 29 15.43 18.12 -9.76
N GLY A 30 15.06 19.35 -9.41
CA GLY A 30 13.95 20.04 -10.07
C GLY A 30 14.45 20.65 -11.38
N ASN A 31 13.64 20.53 -12.44
CA ASN A 31 13.46 21.51 -13.52
C ASN A 31 12.44 20.92 -14.51
N ILE A 32 11.23 21.46 -14.68
CA ILE A 32 10.81 22.73 -15.32
C ILE A 32 10.46 22.51 -16.82
N LEU A 33 9.28 23.04 -17.20
CA LEU A 33 8.66 23.21 -18.53
C LEU A 33 8.17 21.91 -19.22
N SER A 34 6.85 21.65 -19.34
CA SER A 34 5.86 22.33 -20.19
C SER A 34 6.19 22.25 -21.68
N SER A 35 5.53 21.31 -22.37
CA SER A 35 5.26 21.34 -23.81
C SER A 35 4.20 20.28 -24.10
N THR A 36 2.96 20.72 -24.30
CA THR A 36 1.89 19.95 -24.93
C THR A 36 2.09 20.00 -26.45
N PRO A 37 2.41 18.88 -27.12
CA PRO A 37 2.16 18.75 -28.54
C PRO A 37 0.67 18.50 -28.78
N GLU A 38 0.13 19.33 -29.68
CA GLU A 38 -1.21 19.36 -30.26
C GLU A 38 -1.65 17.98 -30.83
N PRO A 39 -2.95 17.63 -30.78
CA PRO A 39 -3.44 16.32 -31.21
C PRO A 39 -3.43 16.17 -32.74
N PRO A 40 -3.03 15.00 -33.28
CA PRO A 40 -3.24 14.69 -34.69
C PRO A 40 -4.74 14.40 -34.98
N PRO A 41 -5.22 14.73 -36.21
CA PRO A 41 -6.63 14.65 -36.59
C PRO A 41 -7.16 13.22 -36.66
N ALA A 42 -8.48 13.13 -36.44
CA ALA A 42 -9.30 11.95 -36.50
C ALA A 42 -9.23 11.25 -37.87
N ASP A 43 -9.17 9.92 -37.82
CA ASP A 43 -9.97 8.97 -38.61
C ASP A 43 -9.22 7.65 -38.65
N GLN A 44 -9.61 6.68 -37.83
CA GLN A 44 -9.75 5.27 -38.21
C GLN A 44 -10.77 4.60 -37.28
N ASP A 45 -12.00 4.50 -37.78
CA ASP A 45 -12.97 3.47 -37.42
C ASP A 45 -12.29 2.09 -37.53
N SER A 46 -12.02 1.48 -36.39
CA SER A 46 -11.79 0.04 -36.30
C SER A 46 -12.63 -0.49 -35.16
N ASP A 47 -13.86 -0.86 -35.52
CA ASP A 47 -14.77 -1.77 -34.84
C ASP A 47 -14.54 -1.94 -33.35
N ILE A 48 -15.25 -1.11 -32.57
CA ILE A 48 -15.54 -1.38 -31.17
C ILE A 48 -16.39 -2.65 -31.11
N LEU A 49 -15.74 -3.80 -31.18
CA LEU A 49 -16.31 -5.06 -30.73
C LEU A 49 -16.46 -4.97 -29.22
N LEU A 50 -17.64 -4.46 -28.85
CA LEU A 50 -18.45 -4.88 -27.74
C LEU A 50 -17.63 -5.28 -26.51
N THR A 51 -17.34 -4.25 -25.71
CA THR A 51 -17.08 -4.34 -24.28
C THR A 51 -18.01 -5.39 -23.66
N GLN A 52 -17.52 -6.60 -23.50
CA GLN A 52 -18.19 -7.60 -22.69
C GLN A 52 -17.63 -7.38 -21.28
N PRO A 53 -18.37 -6.76 -20.34
CA PRO A 53 -18.13 -7.09 -18.95
C PRO A 53 -18.49 -8.56 -18.85
N THR A 54 -17.52 -9.45 -19.06
CA THR A 54 -17.67 -10.83 -18.65
C THR A 54 -17.71 -10.78 -17.12
N SER A 55 -18.88 -10.44 -16.58
CA SER A 55 -19.35 -10.84 -15.28
C SER A 55 -19.56 -12.36 -15.30
N SER A 56 -18.58 -13.10 -15.82
CA SER A 56 -18.41 -14.47 -15.43
C SER A 56 -18.28 -14.40 -13.92
N ASN A 57 -19.09 -15.20 -13.24
CA ASN A 57 -18.97 -15.49 -11.82
C ASN A 57 -17.64 -16.22 -11.55
N ALA A 58 -16.53 -15.66 -12.04
CA ALA A 58 -15.19 -16.09 -11.78
C ALA A 58 -14.94 -15.76 -10.32
N SER A 59 -14.92 -16.82 -9.51
CA SER A 59 -14.52 -16.77 -8.11
C SER A 59 -13.27 -15.91 -7.99
N ARG A 60 -13.41 -14.72 -7.39
CA ARG A 60 -12.26 -13.82 -7.19
C ARG A 60 -11.43 -14.36 -6.03
N TYR A 61 -10.11 -14.25 -6.13
CA TYR A 61 -9.20 -14.70 -5.09
C TYR A 61 -8.41 -13.54 -4.49
N CYS A 62 -7.99 -13.72 -3.23
CA CYS A 62 -7.17 -12.74 -2.54
C CYS A 62 -5.88 -12.42 -3.33
N SER A 63 -5.56 -11.13 -3.45
CA SER A 63 -4.37 -10.66 -4.17
C SER A 63 -3.05 -10.86 -3.42
N VAL A 64 -3.09 -11.30 -2.15
CA VAL A 64 -1.89 -11.48 -1.33
C VAL A 64 -1.17 -12.75 -1.79
N ARG A 65 0.13 -12.63 -2.08
CA ARG A 65 0.97 -13.77 -2.46
C ARG A 65 0.90 -14.86 -1.39
N GLY A 66 0.60 -16.09 -1.81
CA GLY A 66 0.40 -17.24 -0.90
C GLY A 66 -0.97 -17.30 -0.22
N CYS A 67 -1.92 -16.41 -0.55
CA CYS A 67 -3.29 -16.47 -0.04
C CYS A 67 -4.27 -16.84 -1.16
N ASN A 68 -4.83 -18.06 -1.09
CA ASN A 68 -5.81 -18.55 -2.06
C ASN A 68 -7.26 -18.52 -1.52
N LYS A 69 -7.56 -17.64 -0.56
CA LYS A 69 -8.93 -17.53 -0.04
C LYS A 69 -9.86 -16.94 -1.11
N PRO A 70 -11.04 -17.55 -1.34
CA PRO A 70 -12.06 -16.96 -2.21
C PRO A 70 -12.59 -15.66 -1.57
N LEU A 71 -12.83 -14.67 -2.41
CA LEU A 71 -13.50 -13.42 -2.08
C LEU A 71 -14.98 -13.55 -2.42
N SER A 72 -15.83 -12.84 -1.68
CA SER A 72 -17.24 -12.72 -2.05
C SER A 72 -17.35 -11.95 -3.37
N TYR A 73 -18.27 -12.39 -4.24
CA TYR A 73 -18.55 -11.73 -5.51
C TYR A 73 -18.98 -10.26 -5.31
N ASP A 74 -19.75 -9.99 -4.26
CA ASP A 74 -20.22 -8.64 -3.92
C ASP A 74 -19.12 -7.75 -3.32
N SER A 75 -17.96 -8.33 -2.98
CA SER A 75 -16.87 -7.57 -2.39
C SER A 75 -16.02 -6.89 -3.46
N ASN A 76 -16.07 -5.56 -3.48
CA ASN A 76 -15.17 -4.73 -4.29
C ASN A 76 -13.70 -4.75 -3.81
N ASN A 77 -13.37 -5.58 -2.81
CA ASN A 77 -12.06 -5.61 -2.19
C ASN A 77 -11.18 -6.69 -2.83
N LYS A 78 -9.91 -6.36 -3.07
CA LYS A 78 -8.92 -7.29 -3.63
C LYS A 78 -8.27 -8.23 -2.61
N MET A 79 -8.54 -8.04 -1.32
CA MET A 79 -7.94 -8.81 -0.21
C MET A 79 -9.03 -9.39 0.67
N CYS A 80 -8.85 -10.64 1.09
CA CYS A 80 -9.74 -11.28 2.05
C CYS A 80 -9.66 -10.57 3.42
N ASP A 81 -10.70 -10.73 4.25
CA ASP A 81 -10.79 -10.03 5.54
C ASP A 81 -9.63 -10.35 6.48
N VAL A 82 -9.12 -11.58 6.43
CA VAL A 82 -7.94 -12.01 7.19
C VAL A 82 -6.70 -11.19 6.80
N CYS A 83 -6.39 -11.12 5.52
CA CYS A 83 -5.23 -10.36 5.04
C CYS A 83 -5.41 -8.85 5.24
N ARG A 84 -6.64 -8.34 5.15
CA ARG A 84 -6.94 -6.95 5.51
C ARG A 84 -6.69 -6.67 6.98
N GLY A 85 -7.10 -7.57 7.87
CA GLY A 85 -6.82 -7.48 9.30
C GLY A 85 -5.31 -7.37 9.58
N ARG A 86 -4.51 -8.26 8.98
CA ARG A 86 -3.04 -8.22 9.08
C ARG A 86 -2.46 -6.91 8.55
N HIS A 87 -2.93 -6.44 7.39
CA HIS A 87 -2.50 -5.16 6.82
C HIS A 87 -2.85 -3.96 7.71
N ARG A 88 -4.02 -3.96 8.36
CA ARG A 88 -4.41 -2.90 9.30
C ARG A 88 -3.47 -2.84 10.50
N ILE A 89 -3.16 -3.98 11.09
CA ILE A 89 -2.23 -4.07 12.24
C ILE A 89 -0.85 -3.57 11.81
N TYR A 90 -0.29 -4.11 10.72
CA TYR A 90 1.01 -3.68 10.20
C TYR A 90 1.05 -2.17 9.91
N ALA A 91 0.05 -1.62 9.24
CA ALA A 91 -0.02 -0.20 8.95
C ALA A 91 -0.07 0.65 10.22
N THR A 92 -0.81 0.21 11.23
CA THR A 92 -0.94 0.92 12.52
C THR A 92 0.39 0.91 13.27
N THR A 93 1.00 -0.27 13.45
CA THR A 93 2.29 -0.41 14.13
C THR A 93 3.39 0.37 13.40
N LYS A 94 3.41 0.33 12.06
CA LYS A 94 4.37 1.10 11.25
C LYS A 94 4.19 2.60 11.40
N ARG A 95 2.95 3.10 11.46
CA ARG A 95 2.66 4.53 11.70
C ARG A 95 3.08 4.96 13.10
N ALA A 96 2.80 4.15 14.12
CA ALA A 96 3.20 4.43 15.49
C ALA A 96 4.73 4.52 15.62
N LYS A 97 5.45 3.53 15.06
CA LYS A 97 6.92 3.51 15.01
C LYS A 97 7.47 4.79 14.36
N ARG A 98 6.99 5.13 13.16
CA ARG A 98 7.42 6.34 12.44
C ARG A 98 7.13 7.64 13.20
N LYS A 99 6.02 7.71 13.95
CA LYS A 99 5.69 8.87 14.77
C LYS A 99 6.68 9.05 15.92
N MET A 100 7.06 7.95 16.60
CA MET A 100 8.06 7.97 17.66
C MET A 100 9.45 8.32 17.13
N GLU A 101 9.87 7.70 16.03
CA GLU A 101 11.16 8.00 15.39
C GLU A 101 11.25 9.48 14.97
N LYS A 102 10.19 10.01 14.33
CA LYS A 102 10.14 11.42 13.95
C LYS A 102 10.18 12.34 15.17
N ALA A 103 9.47 12.02 16.24
CA ALA A 103 9.47 12.83 17.47
C ALA A 103 10.85 12.82 18.16
N ALA A 104 11.53 11.66 18.18
CA ALA A 104 12.87 11.55 18.74
C ALA A 104 13.89 12.40 17.96
N ILE A 105 13.82 12.40 16.62
CA ILE A 105 14.70 13.22 15.78
C ILE A 105 14.41 14.71 15.96
N VAL A 106 13.13 15.12 15.98
CA VAL A 106 12.75 16.53 16.16
C VAL A 106 13.16 17.07 17.53
N SER A 107 13.25 16.22 18.56
CA SER A 107 13.65 16.64 19.91
C SER A 107 15.15 16.87 20.10
N GLN A 108 16.00 16.46 19.14
CA GLN A 108 17.46 16.60 19.25
C GLN A 108 18.05 17.77 18.44
N ASN A 109 17.21 18.49 17.69
CA ASN A 109 17.57 19.71 16.97
C ASN A 109 16.88 20.91 17.60
#